data_AF-F4PFB7-F1
#
_entry.id   AF-F4PFB7-F1
#
_cell.length_a   1.000
_cell.length_b   1.000
_cell.length_c   1.000
_cell.angle_alpha   90.00
_cell.angle_beta   90.00
_cell.angle_gamma   90.00
#
_symmetry.space_group_name_H-M   'P 1'
#
loop_
_entity.id
_entity.type
_entity.pdbx_description
1 polymer ?
#
loop_
_entity_poly.entity_id
_entity_poly.type
_entity_poly.pdbx_seq_one_letter_code
_entity_poly.pdbx_strand_id
1 'polypeptide(L)'
;MKLDDVMKELIHRLEDLKLLTTDDQLYKADEIWNRLLVLLLELDKQNRKSTYAVQRLQSIGLEDIITKYLEYNRPSLQIKIMEFTTVFLSIVYSDDDFKVSQRLNNQLAQLMQSPSRQVKMAASHD
;
A
#
# COMPACT_ATOMS: atom_id res chain seq x y z
N MET A 1 8.97 -16.33 -6.22
CA MET A 1 7.88 -16.55 -7.20
C MET A 1 8.28 -15.88 -8.52
N LYS A 2 7.81 -16.27 -9.72
CA LYS A 2 8.25 -15.51 -10.94
C LYS A 2 7.63 -14.11 -10.92
N LEU A 3 8.31 -13.12 -11.47
CA LEU A 3 7.82 -11.72 -11.53
C LEU A 3 6.39 -11.64 -12.07
N ASP A 4 6.09 -12.34 -13.16
CA ASP A 4 4.76 -12.35 -13.79
C ASP A 4 3.68 -12.90 -12.86
N ASP A 5 4.01 -13.96 -12.09
CA ASP A 5 3.10 -14.55 -11.12
C ASP A 5 2.84 -13.58 -9.95
N VAL A 6 3.89 -12.91 -9.44
CA VAL A 6 3.77 -11.91 -8.37
C VAL A 6 2.92 -10.72 -8.83
N MET A 7 3.12 -10.23 -10.05
CA MET A 7 2.35 -9.14 -10.61
C MET A 7 0.87 -9.50 -10.81
N LYS A 8 0.60 -10.70 -11.33
CA LYS A 8 -0.77 -11.21 -11.48
C LYS A 8 -1.48 -11.31 -10.13
N GLU A 9 -0.81 -11.87 -9.13
CA GLU A 9 -1.37 -11.97 -7.79
C GLU A 9 -1.61 -10.58 -7.18
N LEU A 10 -0.64 -9.67 -7.31
CA LEU A 10 -0.73 -8.33 -6.75
C LEU A 10 -1.91 -7.53 -7.36
N ILE A 11 -2.11 -7.62 -8.68
CA ILE A 11 -3.26 -7.00 -9.35
C ILE A 11 -4.58 -7.62 -8.86
N HIS A 12 -4.66 -8.95 -8.82
CA HIS A 12 -5.86 -9.66 -8.37
C HIS A 12 -6.25 -9.26 -6.94
N ARG A 13 -5.28 -9.12 -6.03
CA ARG A 13 -5.53 -8.66 -4.65
C ARG A 13 -6.00 -7.21 -4.57
N LEU A 14 -5.52 -6.33 -5.45
CA LEU A 14 -6.01 -4.95 -5.52
C LEU A 14 -7.44 -4.89 -6.09
N GLU A 15 -7.79 -5.80 -7.01
CA GLU A 15 -9.17 -5.98 -7.46
C GLU A 15 -10.07 -6.52 -6.34
N ASP A 16 -9.61 -7.49 -5.54
CA ASP A 16 -10.32 -7.98 -4.35
C ASP A 16 -10.67 -6.82 -3.40
N LEU A 17 -9.73 -5.89 -3.16
CA LEU A 17 -9.97 -4.69 -2.35
C LEU A 17 -11.06 -3.79 -2.94
N LYS A 18 -11.12 -3.63 -4.27
CA LYS A 18 -12.18 -2.81 -4.89
C LYS A 18 -13.57 -3.41 -4.69
N LEU A 19 -13.67 -4.73 -4.66
CA LEU A 19 -14.92 -5.46 -4.44
C LEU A 19 -15.41 -5.40 -2.99
N LEU A 20 -14.55 -5.00 -2.04
CA LEU A 20 -15.00 -4.77 -0.67
C LEU A 20 -15.72 -3.42 -0.57
N THR A 21 -17.03 -3.49 -0.44
CA THR A 21 -17.93 -2.31 -0.41
C THR A 21 -18.57 -2.04 0.94
N THR A 22 -18.36 -2.92 1.94
CA THR A 22 -19.02 -2.83 3.25
C THR A 22 -18.01 -2.88 4.40
N ASP A 23 -18.25 -2.09 5.45
CA ASP A 23 -17.42 -2.01 6.65
C ASP A 23 -17.24 -3.37 7.36
N ASP A 24 -18.24 -4.25 7.28
CA ASP A 24 -18.18 -5.61 7.84
C ASP A 24 -17.11 -6.50 7.18
N GLN A 25 -16.57 -6.09 6.03
CA GLN A 25 -15.50 -6.79 5.33
C GLN A 25 -14.11 -6.21 5.63
N LEU A 26 -13.99 -5.25 6.56
CA LEU A 26 -12.71 -4.64 6.92
C LEU A 26 -11.69 -5.65 7.48
N TYR A 27 -12.14 -6.77 8.06
CA TYR A 27 -11.22 -7.84 8.47
C TYR A 27 -10.56 -8.53 7.27
N LYS A 28 -11.30 -8.71 6.16
CA LYS A 28 -10.75 -9.24 4.89
C LYS A 28 -9.80 -8.25 4.25
N ALA A 29 -10.11 -6.95 4.33
CA ALA A 29 -9.19 -5.92 3.85
C ALA A 29 -7.84 -6.01 4.56
N ASP A 30 -7.85 -6.24 5.87
CA ASP A 30 -6.64 -6.36 6.69
C ASP A 30 -5.75 -7.56 6.27
N GLU A 31 -6.37 -8.68 5.89
CA GLU A 31 -5.68 -9.85 5.32
C GLU A 31 -5.13 -9.59 3.92
N ILE A 32 -5.92 -8.92 3.07
CA ILE A 32 -5.52 -8.59 1.70
C ILE A 32 -4.35 -7.61 1.71
N TRP A 33 -4.38 -6.56 2.54
CA TRP A 33 -3.27 -5.62 2.69
C TRP A 33 -1.99 -6.29 3.20
N ASN A 34 -2.10 -7.24 4.13
CA ASN A 34 -0.96 -8.06 4.55
C ASN A 34 -0.36 -8.85 3.37
N ARG A 35 -1.21 -9.48 2.57
CA ARG A 35 -0.75 -10.24 1.40
C ARG A 35 -0.10 -9.34 0.35
N LEU A 36 -0.67 -8.15 0.13
CA LEU A 36 -0.12 -7.13 -0.77
C LEU A 36 1.27 -6.68 -0.34
N LEU A 37 1.50 -6.45 0.96
CA LEU A 37 2.82 -6.09 1.48
C LEU A 37 3.85 -7.20 1.21
N VAL A 38 3.49 -8.47 1.43
CA VAL A 38 4.38 -9.61 1.15
C VAL A 38 4.74 -9.69 -0.34
N LEU A 39 3.76 -9.52 -1.22
CA LEU A 39 3.98 -9.54 -2.67
C LEU A 39 4.88 -8.37 -3.11
N LEU A 40 4.69 -7.20 -2.52
CA LEU A 40 5.49 -6.02 -2.82
C LEU A 40 6.94 -6.15 -2.34
N LEU A 41 7.17 -6.73 -1.15
CA LEU A 41 8.51 -7.07 -0.68
C LEU A 41 9.20 -8.12 -1.55
N GLU A 42 8.45 -9.08 -2.08
CA GLU A 42 8.99 -10.05 -3.06
C GLU A 42 9.39 -9.33 -4.37
N LEU A 43 8.62 -8.34 -4.82
CA LEU A 43 9.01 -7.50 -5.97
C LEU A 43 10.30 -6.72 -5.71
N ASP A 44 10.40 -6.09 -4.54
CA ASP A 44 11.59 -5.33 -4.11
C ASP A 44 12.84 -6.23 -4.06
N LYS A 45 12.74 -7.41 -3.44
CA LYS A 45 13.83 -8.42 -3.38
C LYS A 45 14.29 -8.90 -4.74
N GLN A 46 13.37 -8.99 -5.70
CA GLN A 46 13.73 -9.37 -7.06
C GLN A 46 14.51 -8.28 -7.79
N ASN A 47 14.73 -7.12 -7.17
CA ASN A 47 15.53 -5.97 -7.62
C ASN A 47 15.26 -5.59 -9.08
N ARG A 48 14.03 -5.83 -9.53
CA ARG A 48 13.57 -5.39 -10.83
C ARG A 48 12.86 -4.08 -10.58
N LYS A 49 13.60 -2.99 -10.82
CA LYS A 49 13.08 -1.66 -11.17
C LYS A 49 12.21 -1.78 -12.43
N SER A 50 11.11 -2.50 -12.29
CA SER A 50 10.22 -2.84 -13.36
C SER A 50 9.32 -1.62 -13.52
N THR A 51 9.75 -0.63 -14.31
CA THR A 51 8.89 0.44 -14.81
C THR A 51 7.53 -0.12 -15.27
N TYR A 52 7.53 -1.33 -15.82
CA TYR A 52 6.33 -2.11 -16.13
C TYR A 52 5.41 -2.40 -14.92
N ALA A 53 5.96 -2.79 -13.78
CA ALA A 53 5.19 -3.02 -12.56
C ALA A 53 4.58 -1.72 -12.03
N VAL A 54 5.35 -0.63 -12.08
CA VAL A 54 4.93 0.72 -11.67
C VAL A 54 3.76 1.21 -12.52
N GLN A 55 3.91 1.18 -13.85
CA GLN A 55 2.88 1.61 -14.80
C GLN A 55 1.59 0.81 -14.63
N ARG A 56 1.71 -0.51 -14.42
CA ARG A 56 0.55 -1.38 -14.24
C ARG A 56 -0.16 -1.06 -12.94
N LEU A 57 0.56 -0.82 -11.85
CA LEU A 57 -0.02 -0.43 -10.56
C LEU A 57 -0.73 0.93 -10.59
N GLN A 58 -0.16 1.90 -11.30
CA GLN A 58 -0.83 3.18 -11.55
C GLN A 58 -2.12 2.98 -12.35
N SER A 59 -2.08 2.17 -13.42
CA SER A 59 -3.23 1.97 -14.31
C SER A 59 -4.45 1.38 -13.60
N ILE A 60 -4.24 0.63 -12.51
CA ILE A 60 -5.36 0.06 -11.75
C ILE A 60 -5.96 1.02 -10.73
N GLY A 61 -5.47 2.26 -10.60
CA GLY A 61 -5.96 3.21 -9.61
C GLY A 61 -5.56 2.86 -8.18
N LEU A 62 -4.32 2.38 -7.97
CA LEU A 62 -3.78 2.07 -6.64
C LEU A 62 -3.94 3.24 -5.66
N GLU A 63 -3.76 4.47 -6.15
CA GLU A 63 -3.94 5.68 -5.35
C GLU A 63 -5.36 5.80 -4.79
N ASP A 64 -6.39 5.61 -5.62
CA ASP A 64 -7.79 5.67 -5.20
C ASP A 64 -8.11 4.59 -4.17
N ILE A 65 -7.53 3.39 -4.32
CA ILE A 65 -7.67 2.30 -3.35
C ILE A 65 -7.04 2.72 -2.01
N ILE A 66 -5.78 3.18 -2.02
CA ILE A 66 -5.09 3.63 -0.81
C ILE A 66 -5.91 4.73 -0.11
N THR A 67 -6.30 5.78 -0.84
CA THR A 67 -7.06 6.90 -0.31
C THR A 67 -8.39 6.45 0.30
N LYS A 68 -9.16 5.61 -0.39
CA LYS A 68 -10.43 5.04 0.12
C LYS A 68 -10.20 4.30 1.44
N TYR A 69 -9.14 3.50 1.53
CA TYR A 69 -8.92 2.70 2.73
C TYR A 69 -8.35 3.49 3.92
N LEU A 70 -7.66 4.60 3.67
CA LEU A 70 -7.23 5.51 4.72
C LEU A 70 -8.42 6.25 5.36
N GLU A 71 -9.52 6.44 4.62
CA GLU A 71 -10.75 7.11 5.11
C GLU A 71 -11.52 6.29 6.15
N TYR A 72 -11.39 4.96 6.20
CA TYR A 72 -12.00 4.14 7.25
C TYR A 72 -11.43 4.40 8.66
N ASN A 73 -10.37 5.21 8.76
CA ASN A 73 -9.74 5.64 10.01
C ASN A 73 -9.42 4.52 11.02
N ARG A 74 -9.10 3.32 10.52
CA ARG A 74 -8.77 2.15 11.33
C ARG A 74 -7.25 2.07 11.56
N PRO A 75 -6.74 2.25 12.78
CA PRO A 75 -5.30 2.38 13.02
C PRO A 75 -4.47 1.19 12.54
N SER A 76 -4.96 -0.04 12.73
CA SER A 76 -4.26 -1.26 12.27
C SER A 76 -4.08 -1.29 10.75
N LEU A 77 -5.09 -0.82 10.02
CA LEU A 77 -5.13 -0.81 8.57
C LEU A 77 -4.27 0.31 7.99
N GLN A 78 -4.35 1.50 8.60
CA GLN A 78 -3.53 2.66 8.21
C GLN A 78 -2.03 2.36 8.32
N ILE A 79 -1.61 1.63 9.36
CA ILE A 79 -0.20 1.22 9.52
C ILE A 79 0.24 0.35 8.34
N LYS A 80 -0.56 -0.65 7.96
CA LYS A 80 -0.24 -1.56 6.85
C LYS A 80 -0.21 -0.86 5.50
N ILE A 81 -1.18 0.00 5.25
CA ILE A 81 -1.26 0.79 4.01
C ILE A 81 -0.03 1.69 3.89
N MET A 82 0.42 2.26 5.00
CA MET A 82 1.61 3.09 5.03
C MET A 82 2.88 2.27 4.81
N GLU A 83 3.05 1.10 5.46
CA GLU A 83 4.16 0.18 5.19
C GLU A 83 4.21 -0.20 3.71
N PHE A 84 3.06 -0.59 3.15
CA PHE A 84 2.93 -0.87 1.72
C PHE A 84 3.33 0.35 0.87
N THR A 85 2.83 1.54 1.19
CA THR A 85 3.11 2.75 0.42
C THR A 85 4.59 3.13 0.50
N THR A 86 5.25 2.95 1.65
CA THR A 86 6.68 3.21 1.79
C THR A 86 7.52 2.28 0.91
N VAL A 87 7.24 0.97 0.93
CA VAL A 87 7.96 0.00 0.08
C VAL A 87 7.65 0.26 -1.40
N PHE A 88 6.41 0.63 -1.72
CA PHE A 88 6.02 0.92 -3.09
C PHE A 88 6.79 2.15 -3.58
N LEU A 89 6.84 3.21 -2.79
CA LEU A 89 7.65 4.38 -3.09
C LEU A 89 9.13 4.03 -3.21
N SER A 90 9.72 3.18 -2.37
CA SER A 90 11.15 2.82 -2.52
C SER A 90 11.46 2.09 -3.83
N ILE A 91 10.54 1.24 -4.31
CA ILE A 91 10.66 0.58 -5.63
C ILE A 91 10.57 1.61 -6.76
N VAL A 92 9.69 2.61 -6.57
CA VAL A 92 9.26 3.52 -7.62
C VAL A 92 10.06 4.82 -7.68
N TYR A 93 10.71 5.25 -6.59
CA TYR A 93 11.45 6.52 -6.49
C TYR A 93 12.70 6.58 -7.39
N SER A 94 13.08 5.46 -8.02
CA SER A 94 14.07 5.46 -9.10
C SER A 94 13.49 5.84 -10.47
N ASP A 95 12.18 6.03 -10.56
CA ASP A 95 11.41 6.28 -11.78
C ASP A 95 10.75 7.68 -11.66
N ASP A 96 11.36 8.68 -12.29
CA ASP A 96 10.95 10.10 -12.23
C ASP A 96 9.52 10.34 -12.77
N ASP A 97 8.93 9.35 -13.45
CA ASP A 97 7.58 9.42 -14.02
C ASP A 97 6.46 9.16 -12.98
N PHE A 98 6.80 8.65 -11.80
CA PHE A 98 5.81 8.39 -10.77
C PHE A 98 5.49 9.62 -9.92
N LYS A 99 4.32 10.22 -10.17
CA LYS A 99 3.79 11.33 -9.37
C LYS A 99 2.71 10.84 -8.42
N VAL A 100 3.02 10.85 -7.12
CA VAL A 100 2.01 10.76 -6.06
C VAL A 100 1.14 12.00 -6.11
N SER A 101 -0.19 11.87 -6.09
CA SER A 101 -1.01 13.07 -6.01
C SER A 101 -0.81 13.83 -4.69
N GLN A 102 -1.08 15.13 -4.73
CA GLN A 102 -1.07 15.98 -3.54
C GLN A 102 -2.05 15.47 -2.47
N ARG A 103 -3.16 14.84 -2.85
CA ARG A 103 -4.15 14.29 -1.90
C ARG A 103 -3.55 13.14 -1.11
N LEU A 104 -2.98 12.15 -1.78
CA LEU A 104 -2.34 11.01 -1.11
C LEU A 104 -1.17 11.49 -0.25
N ASN A 105 -0.35 12.40 -0.77
CA ASN A 105 0.77 12.97 -0.01
C ASN A 105 0.32 13.65 1.29
N ASN A 106 -0.76 14.44 1.23
CA ASN A 106 -1.33 15.09 2.41
C ASN A 106 -1.91 14.08 3.43
N GLN A 107 -2.57 13.02 2.97
CA GLN A 107 -3.08 11.97 3.86
C GLN A 107 -1.94 11.22 4.56
N LEU A 108 -0.87 10.88 3.83
CA LEU A 108 0.32 10.26 4.40
C LEU A 108 1.00 11.18 5.42
N ALA A 109 1.16 12.48 5.10
CA ALA A 109 1.73 13.46 6.00
C ALA A 109 0.93 13.60 7.30
N GLN A 110 -0.40 13.64 7.23
CA GLN A 110 -1.27 13.68 8.40
C GLN A 110 -1.16 12.42 9.25
N LEU A 111 -1.07 11.24 8.63
CA LEU A 111 -0.88 9.98 9.35
C LEU A 111 0.46 9.93 10.09
N MET A 112 1.53 10.45 9.47
CA MET A 112 2.85 10.57 10.10
C MET A 112 2.82 11.49 11.33
N GLN A 113 2.00 12.52 11.30
CA GLN A 113 1.83 13.48 12.41
C GLN A 113 0.82 13.00 13.46
N SER A 114 0.08 11.91 13.23
CA SER A 114 -0.98 11.47 14.14
C SER A 114 -0.43 10.95 15.48
N PRO A 115 -1.04 11.32 16.63
CA PRO A 115 -0.61 10.88 17.96
C PRO A 115 -0.61 9.35 18.15
N SER A 116 -1.50 8.65 17.46
CA SER A 116 -1.62 7.19 17.48
C SER A 116 -0.33 6.47 17.07
N ARG A 117 0.50 7.11 16.24
CA ARG A 117 1.82 6.60 15.85
C ARG A 117 2.91 6.93 16.87
N GLN A 118 2.85 8.09 17.52
CA GLN A 118 3.78 8.44 18.60
C GLN A 118 3.69 7.44 19.76
N VAL A 119 2.46 7.02 20.11
CA VAL A 119 2.22 6.02 21.15
C VAL A 119 2.78 4.64 20.75
N LYS A 120 2.67 4.24 19.49
CA LYS A 120 3.15 2.91 19.04
C LYS A 120 4.66 2.84 18.80
N MET A 121 5.32 3.94 18.42
CA MET A 121 6.78 4.02 18.37
C MET A 121 7.40 4.03 19.77
N ALA A 122 6.75 4.69 20.73
CA ALA A 122 7.14 4.65 22.13
C ALA A 122 6.95 3.26 22.75
N ALA A 123 5.83 2.57 22.45
CA ALA A 123 5.54 1.24 22.98
C ALA A 123 6.36 0.10 22.33
N SER A 124 7.05 0.35 21.22
CA SER A 124 7.92 -0.63 20.56
C SER A 124 9.40 -0.49 20.95
N HIS A 125 9.71 0.41 21.91
CA HIS A 125 11.04 0.67 22.47
C HIS A 125 11.17 0.20 23.94
N ASP A 126 10.22 -0.58 24.45
CA ASP A 126 10.27 -1.22 25.77
C ASP A 126 10.38 -2.75 25.63
#